data_AF-A0A961FJT1-F1
#
_entry.id   AF-A0A961FJT1-F1
#
_cell.length_a   1.000
_cell.length_b   1.000
_cell.length_c   1.000
_cell.angle_alpha   90.00
_cell.angle_beta   90.00
_cell.angle_gamma   90.00
#
_symmetry.space_group_name_H-M   'P 1'
#
loop_
_entity.id
_entity.type
_entity.pdbx_description
1 polymer ?
#
loop_
_entity_poly.entity_id
_entity_poly.type
_entity_poly.pdbx_seq_one_letter_code
_entity_poly.pdbx_strand_id
1 'polypeptide(L)'
;MTERLLGRLTTLLAAAALSVLASCGGGGGGLDGLDSAADSWPVHGYQDAARSGSYMVVAVDDSERSIVDLTAQLSLQVEDADGGHYVRVLGSGLEPGNHAYLHLAYDPASVRPVTSGAGREIAGDSMFVAVTSEPGLVAMGIGTIGGRDAIAGDVELAEVFFADGPALMLGRGTSAVAQSPVNSLRWDGIDPSKLVWNYRNTGDYDQNRQVGISDITPIGIYLGKSNTDTDWFKAEPTDGDSNGVINISDITPIGVNYNNQVSQYRIDSAATEAGSFSGTGSSLDYEDHIKPSAGGFYSFEFSLNNPLDGTWFAVTALDNGNPA
;
A
#
# COMPACT_ATOMS: atom_id res chain seq x y z
N MET A 1 -8.38 37.50 -64.78
CA MET A 1 -9.50 37.55 -65.74
C MET A 1 -10.19 36.21 -65.70
N THR A 2 -11.44 36.02 -65.30
CA THR A 2 -12.52 36.85 -64.73
C THR A 2 -13.70 35.87 -64.68
N GLU A 3 -14.27 35.60 -63.50
CA GLU A 3 -15.71 35.79 -63.21
C GLU A 3 -16.69 34.79 -63.89
N ARG A 4 -17.79 34.30 -63.32
CA ARG A 4 -18.54 34.54 -62.08
C ARG A 4 -19.77 33.60 -62.07
N LEU A 5 -20.24 33.23 -60.86
CA LEU A 5 -21.65 33.12 -60.42
C LEU A 5 -22.55 32.04 -61.07
N LEU A 6 -23.53 31.38 -60.45
CA LEU A 6 -24.34 31.51 -59.22
C LEU A 6 -25.14 30.17 -59.14
N GLY A 7 -25.53 29.52 -58.04
CA GLY A 7 -25.38 29.76 -56.61
C GLY A 7 -26.20 28.75 -55.74
N ARG A 8 -26.14 29.00 -54.42
CA ARG A 8 -27.15 28.77 -53.34
C ARG A 8 -27.57 27.29 -53.05
N LEU A 9 -27.78 26.80 -51.82
CA LEU A 9 -27.94 27.36 -50.47
C LEU A 9 -27.78 26.21 -49.43
N THR A 10 -27.17 26.54 -48.29
CA THR A 10 -27.24 25.97 -46.92
C THR A 10 -28.07 24.72 -46.59
N THR A 11 -27.48 23.78 -45.82
CA THR A 11 -28.10 23.19 -44.61
C THR A 11 -26.98 22.72 -43.65
N LEU A 12 -26.87 23.37 -42.48
CA LEU A 12 -26.16 22.86 -41.31
C LEU A 12 -27.01 21.73 -40.69
N LEU A 13 -26.41 20.58 -40.41
CA LEU A 13 -26.98 19.61 -39.46
C LEU A 13 -26.04 19.51 -38.27
N ALA A 14 -26.46 20.09 -37.15
CA ALA A 14 -25.88 19.87 -35.84
C ALA A 14 -26.31 18.48 -35.35
N ALA A 15 -25.34 17.61 -35.08
CA ALA A 15 -25.58 16.38 -34.34
C ALA A 15 -25.64 16.74 -32.84
N ALA A 16 -26.86 16.95 -32.34
CA ALA A 16 -27.10 16.95 -30.90
C ALA A 16 -27.11 15.48 -30.44
N ALA A 17 -26.07 15.06 -29.72
CA ALA A 17 -26.12 13.85 -28.92
C ALA A 17 -27.10 14.09 -27.77
N LEU A 18 -28.22 13.38 -27.83
CA LEU A 18 -29.27 13.39 -26.84
C LEU A 18 -28.79 12.56 -25.64
N SER A 19 -28.19 13.21 -24.65
CA SER A 19 -27.94 12.61 -23.34
C SER A 19 -29.29 12.37 -22.67
N VAL A 20 -29.68 11.10 -22.55
CA VAL A 20 -30.85 10.69 -21.78
C VAL A 20 -30.51 10.93 -20.31
N LEU A 21 -30.99 12.03 -19.74
CA LEU A 21 -31.10 12.22 -18.30
C LEU A 21 -32.16 11.24 -17.79
N ALA A 22 -31.71 10.06 -17.37
CA ALA A 22 -32.47 9.23 -16.46
C ALA A 22 -32.52 9.97 -15.11
N SER A 23 -33.60 10.74 -14.93
CA SER A 23 -34.02 11.25 -13.63
C SER A 23 -34.44 10.06 -12.76
N CYS A 24 -33.48 9.45 -12.08
CA CYS A 24 -33.75 8.63 -10.91
C CYS A 24 -34.01 9.61 -9.76
N GLY A 25 -35.27 9.79 -9.39
CA GLY A 25 -35.67 10.51 -8.18
C GLY A 25 -35.23 9.73 -6.95
N GLY A 26 -33.96 9.85 -6.56
CA GLY A 26 -33.44 9.46 -5.26
C GLY A 26 -33.59 10.62 -4.29
N GLY A 27 -34.23 10.38 -3.14
CA GLY A 27 -34.38 11.39 -2.09
C GLY A 27 -33.02 11.97 -1.69
N GLY A 28 -32.96 13.30 -1.60
CA GLY A 28 -31.74 14.01 -1.21
C GLY A 28 -31.32 13.66 0.22
N GLY A 29 -30.48 12.64 0.36
CA GLY A 29 -29.49 12.61 1.43
C GLY A 29 -28.51 13.75 1.14
N GLY A 30 -28.63 14.83 1.90
CA GLY A 30 -27.81 16.03 1.70
C GLY A 30 -26.32 15.70 1.83
N LEU A 31 -25.53 16.21 0.89
CA LEU A 31 -24.06 16.18 0.95
C LEU A 31 -23.50 17.07 2.06
N ASP A 32 -24.36 17.70 2.86
CA ASP A 32 -24.01 18.53 4.04
C ASP A 32 -23.06 17.80 5.02
N GLY A 33 -23.09 16.46 5.04
CA GLY A 33 -22.13 15.65 5.81
C GLY A 33 -20.71 15.69 5.26
N LEU A 34 -20.53 15.68 3.93
CA LEU A 34 -19.22 15.74 3.29
C LEU A 34 -18.60 17.13 3.36
N ASP A 35 -19.41 18.20 3.34
CA ASP A 35 -18.92 19.57 3.50
C ASP A 35 -18.29 19.77 4.90
N SER A 36 -18.85 19.14 5.94
CA SER A 36 -18.28 19.19 7.30
C SER A 36 -16.99 18.36 7.46
N ALA A 37 -16.85 17.27 6.70
CA ALA A 37 -15.60 16.52 6.63
C ALA A 37 -14.54 17.28 5.80
N ALA A 38 -14.96 18.04 4.78
CA ALA A 38 -14.09 18.88 3.97
C ALA A 38 -13.53 20.10 4.74
N ASP A 39 -14.23 20.58 5.78
CA ASP A 39 -13.76 21.69 6.62
C ASP A 39 -12.48 21.39 7.42
N SER A 40 -12.12 20.11 7.63
CA SER A 40 -10.85 19.72 8.27
C SER A 40 -9.70 19.51 7.29
N TRP A 41 -9.92 19.74 5.99
CA TRP A 41 -8.94 19.51 4.92
C TRP A 41 -8.36 20.85 4.43
N PRO A 42 -7.23 20.88 3.70
CA PRO A 42 -6.62 22.12 3.24
C PRO A 42 -7.64 23.01 2.50
N VAL A 43 -7.77 24.26 2.95
CA VAL A 43 -8.94 25.17 2.80
C VAL A 43 -9.16 25.70 1.36
N HIS A 44 -8.58 25.10 0.32
CA HIS A 44 -8.62 25.67 -1.03
C HIS A 44 -8.98 24.65 -2.11
N GLY A 45 -10.14 24.86 -2.78
CA GLY A 45 -10.42 24.37 -4.14
C GLY A 45 -11.53 23.31 -4.33
N TYR A 46 -12.20 22.82 -3.28
CA TYR A 46 -13.23 21.75 -3.41
C TYR A 46 -14.51 22.14 -4.16
N GLN A 47 -14.68 23.42 -4.50
CA GLN A 47 -15.78 23.87 -5.34
C GLN A 47 -15.66 23.31 -6.76
N ASP A 48 -14.43 23.01 -7.20
CA ASP A 48 -14.15 22.50 -8.54
C ASP A 48 -14.14 20.97 -8.60
N ALA A 49 -14.37 20.29 -7.46
CA ALA A 49 -14.34 18.84 -7.36
C ALA A 49 -15.41 18.17 -8.22
N ALA A 50 -15.06 17.05 -8.85
CA ALA A 50 -16.05 16.20 -9.51
C ALA A 50 -16.84 15.40 -8.46
N ARG A 51 -18.18 15.43 -8.56
CA ARG A 51 -19.10 14.81 -7.59
C ARG A 51 -20.05 13.85 -8.27
N SER A 52 -20.34 12.74 -7.61
CA SER A 52 -21.41 11.80 -8.01
C SER A 52 -21.93 11.06 -6.78
N GLY A 53 -23.20 11.28 -6.42
CA GLY A 53 -23.76 10.70 -5.20
C GLY A 53 -22.93 11.05 -3.96
N SER A 54 -22.55 10.04 -3.18
CA SER A 54 -21.76 10.16 -1.95
C SER A 54 -20.25 10.29 -2.18
N TYR A 55 -19.81 10.53 -3.41
CA TYR A 55 -18.40 10.53 -3.80
C TYR A 55 -17.96 11.88 -4.34
N MET A 56 -16.72 12.27 -4.01
CA MET A 56 -16.07 13.48 -4.49
C MET A 56 -14.61 13.19 -4.81
N VAL A 57 -14.12 13.63 -5.98
CA VAL A 57 -12.71 13.49 -6.35
C VAL A 57 -12.08 14.84 -6.67
N VAL A 58 -10.84 15.02 -6.21
CA VAL A 58 -9.98 16.16 -6.55
C VAL A 58 -8.60 15.68 -6.98
N ALA A 59 -7.97 16.42 -7.89
CA ALA A 59 -6.55 16.27 -8.17
C ALA A 59 -5.76 17.25 -7.30
N VAL A 60 -4.71 16.76 -6.64
CA VAL A 60 -3.79 17.55 -5.83
C VAL A 60 -2.40 17.58 -6.47
N ASP A 61 -1.65 18.65 -6.20
CA ASP A 61 -0.24 18.75 -6.61
C ASP A 61 0.66 17.77 -5.83
N ASP A 62 1.93 17.73 -6.23
CA ASP A 62 2.99 16.94 -5.58
C ASP A 62 3.27 17.35 -4.13
N SER A 63 2.77 18.52 -3.70
CA SER A 63 2.84 18.98 -2.32
C SER A 63 1.63 18.55 -1.47
N GLU A 64 0.62 17.92 -2.09
CA GLU A 64 -0.67 17.54 -1.50
C GLU A 64 -1.43 18.71 -0.87
N ARG A 65 -1.06 19.96 -1.19
CA ARG A 65 -1.57 21.17 -0.53
C ARG A 65 -2.35 22.07 -1.45
N SER A 66 -2.20 21.94 -2.76
CA SER A 66 -3.00 22.70 -3.73
C SER A 66 -3.78 21.75 -4.61
N ILE A 67 -5.06 22.07 -4.78
CA ILE A 67 -5.84 21.54 -5.89
C ILE A 67 -5.24 22.11 -7.18
N VAL A 68 -5.05 21.24 -8.17
CA VAL A 68 -4.49 21.61 -9.48
C VAL A 68 -5.58 21.70 -10.54
N ASP A 69 -5.30 22.43 -11.62
CA ASP A 69 -6.19 22.62 -12.78
C ASP A 69 -6.74 21.31 -13.36
N LEU A 70 -6.03 20.19 -13.11
CA LEU A 70 -6.47 18.85 -13.50
C LEU A 70 -7.84 18.47 -12.91
N THR A 71 -8.26 19.07 -11.79
CA THR A 71 -9.54 18.72 -11.15
C THR A 71 -10.73 19.02 -12.05
N ALA A 72 -10.68 20.11 -12.84
CA ALA A 72 -11.72 20.45 -13.80
C ALA A 72 -11.81 19.45 -14.97
N GLN A 73 -10.79 18.60 -15.13
CA GLN A 73 -10.72 17.55 -16.16
C GLN A 73 -11.24 16.21 -15.66
N LEU A 74 -11.54 16.08 -14.36
CA LEU A 74 -12.01 14.84 -13.75
C LEU A 74 -13.53 14.69 -13.82
N SER A 75 -13.99 13.45 -13.88
CA SER A 75 -15.38 13.08 -13.65
C SER A 75 -15.47 11.75 -12.91
N LEU A 76 -16.63 11.49 -12.31
CA LEU A 76 -16.91 10.24 -11.60
C LEU A 76 -18.01 9.46 -12.30
N GLN A 77 -17.75 8.16 -12.52
CA GLN A 77 -18.77 7.21 -12.93
C GLN A 77 -19.01 6.22 -11.77
N VAL A 78 -20.26 6.03 -11.40
CA VAL A 78 -20.68 5.06 -10.37
C VAL A 78 -21.47 3.96 -11.07
N GLU A 79 -21.08 2.71 -10.85
CA GLU A 79 -21.75 1.53 -11.38
C GLU A 79 -22.12 0.58 -10.24
N ASP A 80 -23.40 0.23 -10.13
CA ASP A 80 -23.88 -0.73 -9.13
C ASP A 80 -23.33 -2.13 -9.40
N ALA A 81 -22.95 -2.85 -8.34
CA ALA A 81 -22.48 -4.22 -8.39
C ALA A 81 -23.07 -5.03 -7.22
N ASP A 82 -22.86 -6.35 -7.23
CA ASP A 82 -23.35 -7.20 -6.14
C ASP A 82 -22.58 -6.89 -4.84
N GLY A 83 -23.31 -6.40 -3.83
CA GLY A 83 -22.75 -6.03 -2.53
C GLY A 83 -22.07 -4.65 -2.46
N GLY A 84 -22.25 -3.78 -3.46
CA GLY A 84 -21.70 -2.43 -3.43
C GLY A 84 -21.68 -1.71 -4.79
N HIS A 85 -20.70 -0.85 -5.01
CA HIS A 85 -20.58 -0.03 -6.22
C HIS A 85 -19.12 0.15 -6.64
N TYR A 86 -18.87 0.17 -7.95
CA TYR A 86 -17.61 0.63 -8.52
C TYR A 86 -17.68 2.14 -8.72
N VAL A 87 -16.65 2.84 -8.24
CA VAL A 87 -16.42 4.26 -8.50
C VAL A 87 -15.20 4.39 -9.37
N ARG A 88 -15.40 4.86 -10.60
CA ARG A 88 -14.34 5.12 -11.57
C ARG A 88 -14.07 6.61 -11.65
N VAL A 89 -12.80 6.97 -11.54
CA VAL A 89 -12.31 8.32 -11.81
C VAL A 89 -11.92 8.38 -13.27
N LEU A 90 -12.63 9.19 -14.04
CA LEU A 90 -12.32 9.45 -15.44
C LEU A 90 -11.62 10.80 -15.55
N GLY A 91 -10.69 10.94 -16.49
CA GLY A 91 -10.11 12.24 -16.83
C GLY A 91 -10.15 12.51 -18.32
N SER A 92 -10.38 13.77 -18.69
CA SER A 92 -10.61 14.20 -20.07
C SER A 92 -9.64 15.31 -20.48
N GLY A 93 -9.05 15.22 -21.67
CA GLY A 93 -8.09 16.23 -22.14
C GLY A 93 -6.78 16.26 -21.36
N LEU A 94 -6.39 15.11 -20.80
CA LEU A 94 -5.12 14.92 -20.10
C LEU A 94 -3.98 14.86 -21.12
N GLU A 95 -2.95 15.68 -20.93
CA GLU A 95 -1.74 15.60 -21.74
C GLU A 95 -0.90 14.36 -21.37
N PRO A 96 -0.31 13.65 -22.34
CA PRO A 96 0.56 12.52 -22.05
C PRO A 96 1.78 12.94 -21.21
N GLY A 97 2.14 12.12 -20.24
CA GLY A 97 3.22 12.39 -19.30
C GLY A 97 2.79 13.11 -18.02
N ASN A 98 1.52 13.46 -17.88
CA ASN A 98 0.99 14.01 -16.63
C ASN A 98 1.07 12.98 -15.49
N HIS A 99 1.33 13.48 -14.28
CA HIS A 99 1.21 12.75 -13.02
C HIS A 99 -0.04 13.24 -12.32
N ALA A 100 -0.74 12.36 -11.60
CA ALA A 100 -1.92 12.76 -10.85
C ALA A 100 -1.89 12.14 -9.45
N TYR A 101 -2.10 12.99 -8.45
CA TYR A 101 -2.48 12.57 -7.12
C TYR A 101 -3.96 12.86 -6.94
N LEU A 102 -4.75 11.86 -6.60
CA LEU A 102 -6.19 11.92 -6.52
C LEU A 102 -6.64 11.64 -5.10
N HIS A 103 -7.49 12.50 -4.56
CA HIS A 103 -8.19 12.25 -3.31
C HIS A 103 -9.66 11.96 -3.62
N LEU A 104 -10.10 10.73 -3.37
CA LEU A 104 -11.50 10.32 -3.48
C LEU A 104 -12.12 10.27 -2.08
N ALA A 105 -12.91 11.30 -1.76
CA ALA A 105 -13.69 11.35 -0.54
C ALA A 105 -15.00 10.57 -0.68
N TYR A 106 -15.43 9.94 0.41
CA TYR A 106 -16.67 9.17 0.50
C TYR A 106 -17.30 9.33 1.88
N ASP A 107 -18.58 8.96 2.03
CA ASP A 107 -19.23 8.88 3.34
C ASP A 107 -18.90 7.55 4.05
N PRO A 108 -18.03 7.55 5.09
CA PRO A 108 -17.65 6.33 5.78
C PRO A 108 -18.77 5.74 6.64
N ALA A 109 -19.89 6.43 6.84
CA ALA A 109 -21.05 5.85 7.51
C ALA A 109 -21.86 4.93 6.58
N SER A 110 -21.75 5.14 5.26
CA SER A 110 -22.60 4.49 4.26
C SER A 110 -21.88 3.42 3.46
N VAL A 111 -20.60 3.62 3.16
CA VAL A 111 -19.80 2.73 2.31
C VAL A 111 -18.38 2.56 2.84
N ARG A 112 -17.68 1.51 2.39
CA ARG A 112 -16.26 1.27 2.69
C ARG A 112 -15.48 0.82 1.46
N PRO A 113 -14.27 1.33 1.22
CA PRO A 113 -13.43 0.85 0.13
C PRO A 113 -12.97 -0.59 0.42
N VAL A 114 -13.01 -1.45 -0.59
CA VAL A 114 -12.60 -2.86 -0.49
C VAL A 114 -11.40 -3.12 -1.37
N THR A 115 -11.45 -2.69 -2.62
CA THR A 115 -10.34 -2.81 -3.57
C THR A 115 -10.16 -1.50 -4.32
N SER A 116 -8.92 -1.23 -4.74
CA SER A 116 -8.57 -0.12 -5.61
C SER A 116 -7.62 -0.61 -6.69
N GLY A 117 -7.75 -0.09 -7.90
CA GLY A 117 -6.88 -0.41 -9.02
C GLY A 117 -6.65 0.79 -9.92
N ALA A 118 -5.58 0.71 -10.71
CA ALA A 118 -5.38 1.61 -11.83
C ALA A 118 -6.52 1.43 -12.84
N GLY A 119 -6.95 2.53 -13.46
CA GLY A 119 -7.88 2.45 -14.57
C GLY A 119 -7.28 1.71 -15.77
N ARG A 120 -8.13 1.18 -16.64
CA ARG A 120 -7.74 0.24 -17.71
C ARG A 120 -6.75 0.81 -18.71
N GLU A 121 -6.76 2.11 -18.90
CA GLU A 121 -5.93 2.84 -19.87
C GLU A 121 -4.61 3.34 -19.26
N ILE A 122 -4.40 3.12 -17.97
CA ILE A 122 -3.13 3.42 -17.31
C ILE A 122 -2.14 2.31 -17.69
N ALA A 123 -1.33 2.57 -18.73
CA ALA A 123 -0.39 1.61 -19.32
C ALA A 123 0.60 1.03 -18.29
N GLY A 124 1.09 -0.19 -18.56
CA GLY A 124 1.83 -1.05 -17.62
C GLY A 124 3.15 -0.50 -17.03
N ASP A 125 3.64 0.66 -17.47
CA ASP A 125 4.80 1.34 -16.86
C ASP A 125 4.40 2.34 -15.76
N SER A 126 3.11 2.42 -15.43
CA SER A 126 2.59 3.38 -14.47
C SER A 126 2.57 2.78 -13.06
N MET A 127 3.10 3.52 -12.09
CA MET A 127 2.93 3.20 -10.68
C MET A 127 1.53 3.64 -10.23
N PHE A 128 0.76 2.72 -9.65
CA PHE A 128 -0.48 3.01 -8.97
C PHE A 128 -0.33 2.67 -7.50
N VAL A 129 -0.54 3.67 -6.64
CA VAL A 129 -0.54 3.50 -5.18
C VAL A 129 -1.89 3.98 -4.69
N ALA A 130 -2.54 3.23 -3.81
CA ALA A 130 -3.77 3.66 -3.17
C ALA A 130 -3.74 3.33 -1.68
N VAL A 131 -4.13 4.29 -0.86
CA VAL A 131 -4.31 4.16 0.58
C VAL A 131 -5.78 4.26 0.89
N THR A 132 -6.38 3.15 1.31
CA THR A 132 -7.81 3.00 1.60
C THR A 132 -8.12 2.87 3.09
N SER A 133 -7.08 2.94 3.94
CA SER A 133 -7.20 2.71 5.39
C SER A 133 -7.77 3.89 6.16
N GLU A 134 -7.87 5.07 5.54
CA GLU A 134 -8.44 6.26 6.16
C GLU A 134 -9.97 6.30 5.95
N PRO A 135 -10.78 6.29 7.03
CA PRO A 135 -12.21 6.47 6.89
C PRO A 135 -12.55 7.80 6.22
N GLY A 136 -13.32 7.75 5.13
CA GLY A 136 -13.78 8.92 4.38
C GLY A 136 -12.82 9.41 3.30
N LEU A 137 -11.63 8.83 3.15
CA LEU A 137 -10.68 9.17 2.10
C LEU A 137 -10.04 7.93 1.46
N VAL A 138 -9.95 7.93 0.14
CA VAL A 138 -9.05 7.07 -0.62
C VAL A 138 -8.04 7.96 -1.34
N ALA A 139 -6.79 7.96 -0.87
CA ALA A 139 -5.69 8.70 -1.51
C ALA A 139 -5.03 7.81 -2.56
N MET A 140 -4.88 8.30 -3.78
CA MET A 140 -4.35 7.55 -4.91
C MET A 140 -3.24 8.34 -5.63
N GLY A 141 -2.10 7.71 -5.89
CA GLY A 141 -1.02 8.26 -6.68
C GLY A 141 -0.91 7.53 -8.03
N ILE A 142 -0.84 8.30 -9.11
CA ILE A 142 -0.72 7.81 -10.49
C ILE A 142 0.56 8.36 -11.11
N GLY A 143 1.48 7.43 -11.39
CA GLY A 143 2.85 7.72 -11.76
C GLY A 143 3.08 8.17 -13.20
N THR A 144 2.22 7.90 -14.18
CA THR A 144 2.28 8.51 -15.53
C THR A 144 0.96 8.23 -16.27
N ILE A 145 0.31 9.25 -16.82
CA ILE A 145 -0.90 9.09 -17.64
C ILE A 145 -0.50 9.05 -19.13
N GLY A 146 -0.97 8.03 -19.86
CA GLY A 146 -0.86 7.93 -21.32
C GLY A 146 0.50 7.52 -21.90
N GLY A 147 1.54 7.35 -21.07
CA GLY A 147 2.87 7.06 -21.59
C GLY A 147 3.34 8.13 -22.58
N ARG A 148 3.82 7.73 -23.77
CA ARG A 148 4.32 8.66 -24.81
C ARG A 148 3.26 9.12 -25.82
N ASP A 149 2.10 8.47 -25.86
CA ASP A 149 1.08 8.72 -26.87
C ASP A 149 -0.13 9.44 -26.25
N ALA A 150 -0.66 10.44 -26.96
CA ALA A 150 -1.85 11.14 -26.50
C ALA A 150 -3.05 10.19 -26.48
N ILE A 151 -3.74 10.11 -25.34
CA ILE A 151 -5.00 9.38 -25.24
C ILE A 151 -6.13 10.33 -25.65
N ALA A 152 -6.89 9.95 -26.67
CA ALA A 152 -8.07 10.71 -27.09
C ALA A 152 -9.31 10.27 -26.31
N GLY A 153 -10.04 11.22 -25.74
CA GLY A 153 -11.30 10.98 -25.02
C GLY A 153 -11.14 10.92 -23.50
N ASP A 154 -12.14 10.33 -22.85
CA ASP A 154 -12.13 10.10 -21.41
C ASP A 154 -11.30 8.85 -21.11
N VAL A 155 -10.43 8.97 -20.11
CA VAL A 155 -9.48 7.93 -19.68
C VAL A 155 -9.84 7.48 -18.27
N GLU A 156 -9.96 6.18 -18.03
CA GLU A 156 -10.11 5.68 -16.67
C GLU A 156 -8.76 5.80 -15.95
N LEU A 157 -8.73 6.60 -14.88
CA LEU A 157 -7.53 6.85 -14.09
C LEU A 157 -7.42 5.87 -12.92
N ALA A 158 -8.54 5.61 -12.26
CA ALA A 158 -8.62 4.74 -11.10
C ALA A 158 -10.01 4.11 -11.00
N GLU A 159 -10.07 2.91 -10.44
CA GLU A 159 -11.30 2.23 -10.05
C GLU A 159 -11.22 1.84 -8.58
N VAL A 160 -12.27 2.15 -7.81
CA VAL A 160 -12.40 1.73 -6.41
C VAL A 160 -13.74 1.01 -6.23
N PHE A 161 -13.69 -0.22 -5.73
CA PHE A 161 -14.90 -0.94 -5.32
C PHE A 161 -15.22 -0.59 -3.87
N PHE A 162 -16.43 -0.09 -3.64
CA PHE A 162 -16.98 0.18 -2.33
C PHE A 162 -18.04 -0.85 -1.98
N ALA A 163 -17.92 -1.51 -0.83
CA ALA A 163 -18.99 -2.33 -0.28
C ALA A 163 -19.95 -1.49 0.56
N ASP A 164 -21.22 -1.90 0.58
CA ASP A 164 -22.24 -1.26 1.40
C ASP A 164 -21.98 -1.42 2.90
N GLY A 165 -22.39 -0.41 3.65
CA GLY A 165 -22.29 -0.33 5.10
C GLY A 165 -21.07 0.47 5.56
N PRO A 166 -21.06 0.82 6.86
CA PRO A 166 -20.03 1.71 7.39
C PRO A 166 -18.64 1.14 7.15
N ALA A 167 -17.68 2.04 6.97
CA ALA A 167 -16.27 1.75 7.18
C ALA A 167 -16.17 1.01 8.49
N LEU A 168 -15.80 -0.27 8.39
CA LEU A 168 -15.30 -0.96 9.56
C LEU A 168 -14.12 -0.11 9.97
N MET A 169 -14.22 0.51 11.16
CA MET A 169 -13.05 0.97 11.87
C MET A 169 -12.20 -0.29 12.01
N LEU A 170 -11.35 -0.56 11.01
CA LEU A 170 -10.25 -1.48 11.11
C LEU A 170 -9.36 -0.79 12.13
N GLY A 171 -9.73 -0.89 13.41
CA GLY A 171 -9.11 -0.13 14.49
C GLY A 171 -7.65 -0.45 14.38
N ARG A 172 -6.86 0.54 13.89
CA ARG A 172 -5.55 0.37 13.22
C ARG A 172 -5.25 -1.10 13.15
N GLY A 173 -5.73 -1.82 12.11
CA GLY A 173 -5.63 -3.28 12.08
C GLY A 173 -4.26 -3.62 12.59
N THR A 174 -4.17 -4.04 13.86
CA THR A 174 -2.88 -4.08 14.54
C THR A 174 -2.16 -5.08 13.69
N SER A 175 -1.07 -4.67 13.02
CA SER A 175 -0.29 -5.54 12.14
C SER A 175 -0.37 -6.90 12.77
N ALA A 176 -1.03 -7.84 12.08
CA ALA A 176 -1.21 -9.15 12.64
C ALA A 176 0.21 -9.58 12.96
N VAL A 177 0.52 -9.67 14.27
CA VAL A 177 1.84 -10.02 14.81
C VAL A 177 2.36 -11.08 13.88
N ALA A 178 3.39 -10.73 13.11
CA ALA A 178 3.82 -11.60 12.05
C ALA A 178 4.45 -12.78 12.76
N GLN A 179 3.67 -13.84 12.99
CA GLN A 179 4.15 -15.10 13.51
C GLN A 179 4.95 -15.80 12.41
N SER A 180 5.99 -15.13 11.93
CA SER A 180 7.04 -15.74 11.13
C SER A 180 7.98 -16.39 12.15
N PRO A 181 7.90 -17.71 12.36
CA PRO A 181 8.87 -18.38 13.22
C PRO A 181 10.28 -18.06 12.73
N VAL A 182 11.22 -17.92 13.65
CA VAL A 182 12.64 -17.74 13.33
C VAL A 182 13.14 -19.01 12.63
N ASN A 183 13.16 -18.98 11.29
CA ASN A 183 13.49 -20.14 10.45
C ASN A 183 15.00 -20.41 10.34
N SER A 184 15.82 -19.54 10.91
CA SER A 184 17.28 -19.64 10.95
C SER A 184 17.83 -20.29 12.22
N LEU A 185 16.94 -20.67 13.15
CA LEU A 185 17.31 -21.31 14.41
C LEU A 185 17.99 -22.65 14.15
N ARG A 186 19.21 -22.78 14.66
CA ARG A 186 20.02 -23.99 14.55
C ARG A 186 20.93 -24.14 15.76
N TRP A 187 21.45 -25.35 15.94
CA TRP A 187 22.61 -25.57 16.78
C TRP A 187 23.87 -25.01 16.11
N ASP A 188 24.82 -24.50 16.88
CA ASP A 188 26.12 -24.02 16.36
C ASP A 188 26.93 -25.13 15.65
N GLY A 189 26.58 -26.40 15.89
CA GLY A 189 27.21 -27.56 15.25
C GLY A 189 28.60 -27.92 15.81
N ILE A 190 29.22 -27.00 16.56
CA ILE A 190 30.44 -27.23 17.36
C ILE A 190 30.06 -27.44 18.83
N ASP A 191 29.25 -26.55 19.38
CA ASP A 191 28.74 -26.64 20.74
C ASP A 191 27.25 -26.99 20.75
N PRO A 192 26.86 -28.23 21.14
CA PRO A 192 25.46 -28.63 21.22
C PRO A 192 24.71 -27.97 22.38
N SER A 193 25.36 -27.08 23.15
CA SER A 193 24.71 -26.21 24.13
C SER A 193 24.42 -24.82 23.58
N LYS A 194 24.83 -24.47 22.36
CA LYS A 194 24.61 -23.14 21.78
C LYS A 194 23.56 -23.16 20.67
N LEU A 195 22.52 -22.35 20.86
CA LEU A 195 21.55 -21.99 19.83
C LEU A 195 22.02 -20.74 19.09
N VAL A 196 21.88 -20.74 17.76
CA VAL A 196 22.21 -19.61 16.89
C VAL A 196 21.04 -19.34 15.96
N TRP A 197 20.69 -18.06 15.81
CA TRP A 197 19.69 -17.62 14.83
C TRP A 197 20.02 -16.24 14.29
N ASN A 198 19.38 -15.87 13.19
CA ASN A 198 19.49 -14.55 12.58
C ASN A 198 18.33 -13.66 13.02
N TYR A 199 18.59 -12.36 13.11
CA TYR A 199 17.58 -11.33 13.28
C TYR A 199 16.51 -11.45 12.21
N ARG A 200 15.24 -11.36 12.62
CA ARG A 200 14.12 -11.29 11.68
C ARG A 200 12.99 -10.48 12.27
N ASN A 201 12.77 -9.31 11.69
CA ASN A 201 11.55 -8.52 11.81
C ASN A 201 11.19 -8.10 10.38
N THR A 202 10.25 -8.82 9.77
CA THR A 202 9.97 -8.66 8.34
C THR A 202 9.52 -7.22 8.05
N GLY A 203 10.26 -6.52 7.19
CA GLY A 203 10.07 -5.10 6.90
C GLY A 203 11.11 -4.16 7.54
N ASP A 204 11.88 -4.62 8.53
CA ASP A 204 12.97 -3.86 9.16
C ASP A 204 14.30 -4.24 8.47
N TYR A 205 14.50 -3.66 7.29
CA TYR A 205 15.63 -3.96 6.41
C TYR A 205 16.90 -3.23 6.83
N ASP A 206 16.78 -2.13 7.58
CA ASP A 206 17.94 -1.46 8.17
C ASP A 206 18.39 -2.11 9.50
N GLN A 207 17.59 -3.05 10.03
CA GLN A 207 17.83 -3.81 11.24
C GLN A 207 18.05 -2.87 12.43
N ASN A 208 17.15 -1.90 12.62
CA ASN A 208 17.17 -0.96 13.74
C ASN A 208 16.23 -1.35 14.90
N ARG A 209 15.50 -2.46 14.73
CA ARG A 209 14.44 -3.04 15.58
C ARG A 209 13.02 -2.70 15.15
N GLN A 210 12.80 -1.66 14.37
CA GLN A 210 11.48 -1.11 14.11
C GLN A 210 11.25 -0.97 12.61
N VAL A 211 10.15 -1.56 12.13
CA VAL A 211 9.70 -1.37 10.75
C VAL A 211 9.20 0.06 10.57
N GLY A 212 9.82 0.81 9.66
CA GLY A 212 9.51 2.20 9.39
C GLY A 212 9.73 2.60 7.93
N ILE A 213 9.56 3.90 7.64
CA ILE A 213 9.78 4.44 6.29
C ILE A 213 11.27 4.39 5.91
N SER A 214 12.17 4.46 6.91
CA SER A 214 13.62 4.38 6.68
C SER A 214 14.06 3.09 6.02
N ASP A 215 13.30 2.00 6.20
CA ASP A 215 13.56 0.68 5.61
C ASP A 215 13.42 0.63 4.08
N ILE A 216 12.87 1.68 3.46
CA ILE A 216 12.93 1.84 2.00
C ILE A 216 14.37 2.10 1.52
N THR A 217 15.23 2.66 2.39
CA THR A 217 16.61 3.02 2.02
C THR A 217 17.44 1.80 1.61
N PRO A 218 17.47 0.68 2.39
CA PRO A 218 18.06 -0.58 1.94
C PRO A 218 17.55 -1.09 0.58
N ILE A 219 16.23 -0.99 0.30
CA ILE A 219 15.68 -1.38 -1.01
C ILE A 219 16.33 -0.55 -2.11
N GLY A 220 16.40 0.76 -1.95
CA GLY A 220 17.04 1.65 -2.93
C GLY A 220 18.53 1.35 -3.14
N ILE A 221 19.25 0.98 -2.07
CA ILE A 221 20.68 0.62 -2.13
C ILE A 221 20.90 -0.69 -2.90
N TYR A 222 20.02 -1.67 -2.72
CA TYR A 222 20.18 -3.03 -3.26
C TYR A 222 19.24 -3.37 -4.42
N LEU A 223 18.53 -2.40 -4.98
CA LEU A 223 17.53 -2.62 -6.03
C LEU A 223 18.11 -3.41 -7.21
N GLY A 224 17.44 -4.50 -7.58
CA GLY A 224 17.81 -5.39 -8.68
C GLY A 224 18.84 -6.46 -8.33
N LYS A 225 19.36 -6.50 -7.10
CA LYS A 225 20.19 -7.61 -6.60
C LYS A 225 19.37 -8.89 -6.55
N SER A 226 20.03 -10.03 -6.78
CA SER A 226 19.43 -11.36 -6.70
C SER A 226 20.28 -12.33 -5.87
N ASN A 227 19.68 -13.44 -5.45
CA ASN A 227 20.35 -14.52 -4.70
C ASN A 227 21.50 -15.22 -5.45
N THR A 228 21.73 -14.86 -6.71
CA THR A 228 22.87 -15.33 -7.51
C THR A 228 24.08 -14.39 -7.45
N ASP A 229 23.92 -13.18 -6.90
CA ASP A 229 25.00 -12.21 -6.76
C ASP A 229 25.99 -12.61 -5.66
N THR A 230 27.28 -12.34 -5.89
CA THR A 230 28.36 -12.75 -4.97
C THR A 230 28.32 -12.04 -3.62
N ASP A 231 27.68 -10.87 -3.55
CA ASP A 231 27.45 -10.08 -2.35
C ASP A 231 26.01 -10.16 -1.83
N TRP A 232 25.23 -11.13 -2.30
CA TRP A 232 23.83 -11.30 -1.89
C TRP A 232 23.65 -11.31 -0.37
N PHE A 233 24.57 -11.94 0.37
CA PHE A 233 24.52 -11.99 1.83
C PHE A 233 24.41 -10.62 2.52
N LYS A 234 24.83 -9.52 1.88
CA LYS A 234 24.68 -8.15 2.39
C LYS A 234 23.30 -7.58 2.15
N ALA A 235 22.69 -7.98 1.03
CA ALA A 235 21.43 -7.50 0.51
C ALA A 235 20.25 -8.35 0.99
N GLU A 236 20.49 -9.63 1.32
CA GLU A 236 19.52 -10.63 1.75
C GLU A 236 18.53 -10.13 2.84
N PRO A 237 18.94 -9.33 3.85
CA PRO A 237 17.98 -8.77 4.81
C PRO A 237 16.87 -7.89 4.21
N THR A 238 17.06 -7.41 2.97
CA THR A 238 16.15 -6.52 2.25
C THR A 238 15.15 -7.27 1.36
N ASP A 239 15.35 -8.57 1.10
CA ASP A 239 14.44 -9.45 0.33
C ASP A 239 13.26 -9.88 1.20
N GLY A 240 12.35 -8.95 1.47
CA GLY A 240 11.29 -9.10 2.44
C GLY A 240 10.17 -10.02 2.00
N ASP A 241 9.91 -10.14 0.69
CA ASP A 241 8.98 -11.15 0.17
C ASP A 241 9.66 -12.52 -0.06
N SER A 242 10.98 -12.57 0.10
CA SER A 242 11.81 -13.78 -0.03
C SER A 242 11.71 -14.43 -1.42
N ASN A 243 11.49 -13.64 -2.47
CA ASN A 243 11.46 -14.13 -3.85
C ASN A 243 12.87 -14.35 -4.44
N GLY A 244 13.93 -13.92 -3.74
CA GLY A 244 15.32 -14.03 -4.16
C GLY A 244 15.81 -12.89 -5.04
N VAL A 245 15.03 -11.80 -5.18
CA VAL A 245 15.33 -10.60 -5.97
C VAL A 245 14.76 -9.37 -5.29
N ILE A 246 15.62 -8.40 -4.99
CA ILE A 246 15.20 -7.14 -4.37
C ILE A 246 14.57 -6.24 -5.42
N ASN A 247 13.28 -5.98 -5.28
CA ASN A 247 12.48 -5.17 -6.19
C ASN A 247 11.39 -4.37 -5.44
N ILE A 248 10.46 -3.76 -6.16
CA ILE A 248 9.41 -2.92 -5.57
C ILE A 248 8.46 -3.71 -4.65
N SER A 249 8.32 -5.02 -4.89
CA SER A 249 7.45 -5.91 -4.11
C SER A 249 7.89 -5.99 -2.64
N ASP A 250 9.18 -5.78 -2.36
CA ASP A 250 9.76 -5.75 -1.01
C ASP A 250 9.29 -4.55 -0.17
N ILE A 251 8.56 -3.59 -0.74
CA ILE A 251 7.88 -2.55 0.05
C ILE A 251 6.66 -3.12 0.79
N THR A 252 6.01 -4.15 0.22
CA THR A 252 4.77 -4.71 0.77
C THR A 252 4.93 -5.16 2.24
N PRO A 253 5.99 -5.90 2.61
CA PRO A 253 6.19 -6.30 3.99
C PRO A 253 6.47 -5.14 4.95
N ILE A 254 7.00 -4.00 4.50
CA ILE A 254 7.12 -2.77 5.32
C ILE A 254 5.72 -2.27 5.68
N GLY A 255 4.82 -2.18 4.68
CA GLY A 255 3.45 -1.72 4.90
C GLY A 255 2.65 -2.64 5.82
N VAL A 256 2.79 -3.96 5.63
CA VAL A 256 2.09 -4.97 6.44
C VAL A 256 2.56 -4.97 7.90
N ASN A 257 3.84 -4.69 8.15
CA ASN A 257 4.44 -4.74 9.49
C ASN A 257 4.77 -3.35 10.05
N TYR A 258 4.21 -2.28 9.48
CA TYR A 258 4.59 -0.92 9.83
C TYR A 258 4.46 -0.68 11.34
N ASN A 259 5.52 -0.13 11.95
CA ASN A 259 5.64 0.12 13.38
C ASN A 259 5.75 -1.14 14.27
N ASN A 260 5.94 -2.34 13.70
CA ASN A 260 6.32 -3.53 14.48
C ASN A 260 7.75 -3.34 15.02
N GLN A 261 7.95 -3.76 16.27
CA GLN A 261 9.23 -3.64 16.96
C GLN A 261 9.69 -4.96 17.57
N VAL A 262 11.00 -5.22 17.56
CA VAL A 262 11.61 -6.33 18.32
C VAL A 262 12.48 -5.76 19.42
N SER A 263 12.07 -5.96 20.68
CA SER A 263 12.84 -5.55 21.86
C SER A 263 13.75 -6.66 22.38
N GLN A 264 13.28 -7.92 22.34
CA GLN A 264 13.99 -9.08 22.86
C GLN A 264 13.55 -10.36 22.17
N TYR A 265 14.24 -11.47 22.45
CA TYR A 265 13.88 -12.81 22.04
C TYR A 265 13.61 -13.67 23.27
N ARG A 266 12.54 -14.45 23.26
CA ARG A 266 12.26 -15.47 24.28
C ARG A 266 12.64 -16.84 23.76
N ILE A 267 13.31 -17.63 24.61
CA ILE A 267 13.67 -19.01 24.31
C ILE A 267 12.65 -19.92 25.01
N ASP A 268 11.89 -20.65 24.21
CA ASP A 268 10.92 -21.62 24.66
C ASP A 268 11.43 -23.04 24.41
N SER A 269 10.98 -24.02 25.21
CA SER A 269 11.33 -25.42 25.00
C SER A 269 10.10 -26.35 25.08
N ALA A 270 10.21 -27.52 24.46
CA ALA A 270 9.19 -28.56 24.44
C ALA A 270 9.83 -29.96 24.47
N ALA A 271 9.12 -30.96 25.02
CA ALA A 271 9.56 -32.35 25.03
C ALA A 271 9.43 -33.05 23.66
N THR A 272 8.63 -32.48 22.76
CA THR A 272 8.38 -32.98 21.40
C THR A 272 8.23 -31.81 20.45
N GLU A 273 8.55 -32.00 19.17
CA GLU A 273 8.41 -30.98 18.12
C GLU A 273 6.99 -30.41 18.04
N ALA A 274 5.98 -31.27 18.12
CA ALA A 274 4.57 -30.89 18.11
C ALA A 274 4.01 -30.50 19.49
N GLY A 275 4.87 -30.40 20.52
CA GLY A 275 4.48 -30.12 21.88
C GLY A 275 4.19 -28.63 22.11
N SER A 276 3.58 -28.30 23.24
CA SER A 276 3.45 -26.90 23.65
C SER A 276 4.83 -26.36 24.07
N PHE A 277 5.29 -25.35 23.34
CA PHE A 277 6.47 -24.59 23.72
C PHE A 277 6.10 -23.66 24.88
N SER A 278 6.87 -23.74 25.95
CA SER A 278 6.76 -22.84 27.08
C SER A 278 8.14 -22.31 27.45
N GLY A 279 8.17 -21.06 27.91
CA GLY A 279 9.40 -20.37 28.26
C GLY A 279 10.24 -21.17 29.22
N THR A 280 11.52 -21.29 28.92
CA THR A 280 12.53 -21.63 29.93
C THR A 280 12.63 -20.54 31.01
N GLY A 281 12.01 -19.38 30.76
CA GLY A 281 12.16 -18.15 31.53
C GLY A 281 13.34 -17.30 31.04
N SER A 282 14.07 -17.75 30.01
CA SER A 282 15.20 -17.02 29.45
C SER A 282 14.77 -16.14 28.28
N SER A 283 15.29 -14.91 28.29
CA SER A 283 15.26 -14.01 27.15
C SER A 283 16.67 -13.54 26.80
N LEU A 284 16.81 -13.05 25.57
CA LEU A 284 18.00 -12.41 25.05
C LEU A 284 17.61 -11.03 24.53
N ASP A 285 18.27 -9.98 24.99
CA ASP A 285 17.94 -8.62 24.55
C ASP A 285 18.40 -8.42 23.11
N TYR A 286 17.71 -7.55 22.36
CA TYR A 286 18.14 -7.21 21.00
C TYR A 286 19.59 -6.70 20.94
N GLU A 287 20.03 -5.98 21.98
CA GLU A 287 21.37 -5.40 22.05
C GLU A 287 22.49 -6.46 22.15
N ASP A 288 22.15 -7.72 22.45
CA ASP A 288 23.12 -8.84 22.50
C ASP A 288 23.40 -9.43 21.11
N HIS A 289 22.95 -8.78 20.04
CA HIS A 289 23.23 -9.21 18.68
C HIS A 289 24.73 -9.12 18.33
N ILE A 290 25.14 -10.00 17.44
CA ILE A 290 26.45 -10.00 16.81
C ILE A 290 26.26 -9.44 15.41
N LYS A 291 26.91 -8.31 15.13
CA LYS A 291 26.94 -7.70 13.80
C LYS A 291 28.03 -8.37 12.96
N PRO A 292 27.71 -9.00 11.82
CA PRO A 292 28.72 -9.53 10.93
C PRO A 292 29.58 -8.41 10.35
N SER A 293 30.90 -8.58 10.34
CA SER A 293 31.84 -7.59 9.80
C SER A 293 31.66 -7.34 8.31
N ALA A 294 31.15 -8.33 7.58
CA ALA A 294 30.90 -8.25 6.15
C ALA A 294 29.53 -7.65 5.80
N GLY A 295 28.65 -7.39 6.79
CA GLY A 295 27.24 -7.04 6.59
C GLY A 295 26.32 -8.26 6.57
N GLY A 296 25.03 -8.04 6.29
CA GLY A 296 23.98 -9.06 6.31
C GLY A 296 23.18 -9.06 7.60
N PHE A 297 22.52 -10.18 7.90
CA PHE A 297 21.71 -10.32 9.11
C PHE A 297 22.55 -10.21 10.38
N TYR A 298 22.05 -9.46 11.35
CA TYR A 298 22.51 -9.61 12.74
C TYR A 298 22.23 -11.03 13.21
N SER A 299 23.11 -11.60 14.03
CA SER A 299 22.93 -12.94 14.58
C SER A 299 22.88 -12.91 16.09
N PHE A 300 22.24 -13.91 16.68
CA PHE A 300 22.10 -14.07 18.11
C PHE A 300 22.62 -15.44 18.52
N GLU A 301 23.20 -15.50 19.71
CA GLU A 301 23.71 -16.73 20.29
C GLU A 301 23.19 -16.88 21.72
N PHE A 302 22.74 -18.08 22.06
CA PHE A 302 22.25 -18.39 23.40
C PHE A 302 22.81 -19.71 23.91
N SER A 303 23.46 -19.68 25.07
CA SER A 303 24.00 -20.87 25.74
C SER A 303 22.98 -21.48 26.67
N LEU A 304 22.66 -22.76 26.45
CA LEU A 304 21.79 -23.57 27.26
C LEU A 304 22.55 -24.21 28.42
N ASN A 305 21.98 -24.15 29.62
CA ASN A 305 22.54 -24.80 30.78
C ASN A 305 22.08 -26.27 30.84
N ASN A 306 22.93 -27.19 30.37
CA ASN A 306 22.70 -28.64 30.36
C ASN A 306 21.37 -29.03 29.68
N PRO A 307 21.20 -28.79 28.36
CA PRO A 307 19.99 -29.19 27.67
C PRO A 307 19.82 -30.72 27.75
N LEU A 308 18.59 -31.19 28.00
CA LEU A 308 18.29 -32.63 27.97
C LEU A 308 18.23 -33.09 26.51
N ASP A 309 18.83 -34.26 26.24
CA ASP A 309 18.71 -34.89 24.93
C ASP A 309 17.24 -35.09 24.54
N GLY A 310 16.91 -34.73 23.29
CA GLY A 310 15.53 -34.78 22.77
C GLY A 310 14.66 -33.57 23.10
N THR A 311 15.21 -32.53 23.74
CA THR A 311 14.51 -31.25 23.94
C THR A 311 14.43 -30.46 22.64
N TRP A 312 13.25 -29.95 22.33
CA TRP A 312 13.00 -29.04 21.22
C TRP A 312 13.00 -27.60 21.72
N PHE A 313 13.54 -26.67 20.92
CA PHE A 313 13.61 -25.26 21.26
C PHE A 313 12.94 -24.42 20.18
N ALA A 314 12.32 -23.32 20.60
CA ALA A 314 11.77 -22.30 19.73
C ALA A 314 12.24 -20.92 20.22
N VAL A 315 12.38 -20.00 19.28
CA VAL A 315 12.72 -18.61 19.57
C VAL A 315 11.58 -17.74 19.08
N THR A 316 11.07 -16.90 19.98
CA THR A 316 9.97 -15.96 19.71
C THR A 316 10.48 -14.54 19.86
N ALA A 317 10.39 -13.73 18.80
CA ALA A 317 10.63 -12.29 18.90
C ALA A 317 9.53 -11.63 19.73
N LEU A 318 9.90 -10.66 20.58
CA LEU A 318 8.96 -9.95 21.44
C LEU A 318 9.03 -8.44 21.21
N ASP A 319 7.86 -7.79 21.13
CA ASP A 319 7.63 -6.36 21.21
C ASP A 319 7.20 -6.01 22.64
N ASN A 320 8.11 -5.37 23.41
CA ASN A 320 7.82 -4.93 24.77
C ASN A 320 7.24 -6.03 25.68
N GLY A 321 7.67 -7.27 25.47
CA GLY A 321 7.24 -8.45 26.22
C GLY A 321 6.05 -9.22 25.61
N ASN A 322 5.39 -8.68 24.60
CA ASN A 322 4.37 -9.39 23.82
C ASN A 322 5.02 -10.03 22.57
N PRO A 323 4.50 -11.12 22.00
CA PRO A 323 4.96 -11.62 20.71
C PRO A 323 4.91 -10.53 19.63
N ALA A 324 6.02 -10.34 18.90
CA ALA A 324 6.17 -9.42 17.76
C ALA A 324 5.82 -10.11 16.43
#